data_AF-A0A9W8YRF2-F1
#
_entry.id   AF-A0A9W8YRF2-F1
#
_cell.length_a   1.000
_cell.length_b   1.000
_cell.length_c   1.000
_cell.angle_alpha   90.00
_cell.angle_beta   90.00
_cell.angle_gamma   90.00
#
_symmetry.space_group_name_H-M   'P 1'
#
loop_
_entity.id
_entity.type
_entity.pdbx_description
1 polymer ?
#
loop_
_entity_poly.entity_id
_entity_poly.type
_entity_poly.pdbx_seq_one_letter_code
_entity_poly.pdbx_strand_id
1 'polypeptide(L)'
;MHSAMSSKPTAACKCWQVPQALFLVCKTLYKDAQAVFYSENRFVVFDRYSDPPWKRDIEWDDSAGSDNREGYPYHRLGVSRFLRDTVPTDCLQYLRFLELVYPAWDAHVWPQEGQPVLQEWAETLAWALNHLNPSGLTIRMVAMDASDWEQPLSRIRMTREQGIQVMAGYMRLLQPLTRHTGLRRFYAQVVSPWRWNSSIETSPKATETLERMAKERAEKLVMGNNYSPSKDGCEEPKESVWHHCYERNA
;
A
#
# COMPACT_ATOMS: atom_id res chain seq x y z
N MET A 1 16.30 -0.88 13.53
CA MET A 1 15.32 -1.15 12.45
C MET A 1 15.38 0.05 11.51
N HIS A 2 15.98 -0.14 10.34
CA HIS A 2 16.17 0.91 9.34
C HIS A 2 15.06 0.78 8.28
N SER A 3 14.47 1.90 7.89
CA SER A 3 13.64 1.96 6.68
C SER A 3 14.59 2.26 5.52
N ALA A 4 14.52 1.50 4.44
CA ALA A 4 15.32 1.78 3.25
C ALA A 4 14.74 3.03 2.54
N MET A 5 15.18 4.21 2.97
CA MET A 5 14.93 5.50 2.31
C MET A 5 16.28 6.12 1.97
N SER A 6 16.44 6.53 0.71
CA SER A 6 17.74 6.99 0.17
C SER A 6 18.23 8.27 0.85
N SER A 7 19.51 8.29 1.22
CA SER A 7 20.27 9.50 1.58
C SER A 7 21.27 9.84 0.47
N LYS A 8 20.79 10.52 -0.58
CA LYS A 8 21.47 11.63 -1.28
C LYS A 8 20.55 12.22 -2.36
N PRO A 9 20.17 13.50 -2.27
CA PRO A 9 19.34 14.12 -3.29
C PRO A 9 20.19 14.44 -4.53
N THR A 10 19.90 13.82 -5.66
CA THR A 10 20.07 14.51 -6.94
C THR A 10 18.73 15.14 -7.29
N ALA A 11 18.75 16.37 -7.80
CA ALA A 11 17.57 17.24 -7.93
C ALA A 11 16.43 16.68 -8.81
N ALA A 12 16.61 15.53 -9.48
CA ALA A 12 15.66 15.00 -10.46
C ALA A 12 14.92 13.71 -10.05
N CYS A 13 15.36 12.93 -9.05
CA CYS A 13 14.64 11.70 -8.62
C CYS A 13 14.97 11.35 -7.16
N LYS A 14 14.01 11.44 -6.22
CA LYS A 14 14.09 10.84 -4.87
C LYS A 14 13.85 9.31 -4.94
N CYS A 15 14.36 8.67 -5.98
CA CYS A 15 14.03 7.28 -6.29
C CYS A 15 15.00 6.37 -5.54
N TRP A 16 14.48 5.34 -4.88
CA TRP A 16 15.30 4.36 -4.21
C TRP A 16 16.25 3.69 -5.22
N GLN A 17 17.53 3.62 -4.87
CA GLN A 17 18.54 2.86 -5.60
C GLN A 17 19.14 1.82 -4.65
N VAL A 18 19.27 0.60 -5.14
CA VAL A 18 20.03 -0.46 -4.47
C VAL A 18 21.44 0.08 -4.18
N PRO A 19 22.01 -0.07 -2.98
CA PRO A 19 23.38 0.35 -2.69
C PRO A 19 24.39 -0.56 -3.40
N GLN A 20 24.52 -0.40 -4.73
CA GLN A 20 25.25 -1.29 -5.64
C GLN A 20 26.69 -1.53 -5.18
N ALA A 21 27.34 -0.55 -4.56
CA ALA A 21 28.71 -0.69 -4.06
C ALA A 21 28.90 -1.87 -3.09
N LEU A 22 27.90 -2.15 -2.23
CA LEU A 22 27.94 -3.28 -1.30
C LEU A 22 27.77 -4.64 -2.00
N PHE A 23 27.19 -4.61 -3.20
CA PHE A 23 26.83 -5.79 -3.99
C PHE A 23 27.91 -6.19 -5.00
N LEU A 24 28.98 -5.40 -5.16
CA LEU A 24 29.96 -5.57 -6.24
C LEU A 24 31.31 -6.18 -5.80
N VAL A 25 31.45 -6.60 -4.54
CA VAL A 25 32.76 -7.10 -4.03
C VAL A 25 32.99 -8.58 -4.41
N CYS A 26 32.11 -9.49 -4.00
CA CYS A 26 32.17 -10.91 -4.37
C CYS A 26 30.78 -11.55 -4.27
N LYS A 27 30.59 -12.73 -4.90
CA LYS A 27 29.30 -13.43 -4.93
C LYS A 27 28.76 -13.80 -3.54
N THR A 28 29.64 -14.15 -2.60
CA THR A 28 29.25 -14.49 -1.24
C THR A 28 28.73 -13.26 -0.50
N LEU A 29 29.52 -12.17 -0.50
CA LEU A 29 29.14 -10.93 0.14
C LEU A 29 27.85 -10.35 -0.47
N TYR A 30 27.66 -10.49 -1.78
CA TYR A 30 26.42 -10.12 -2.47
C TYR A 30 25.20 -10.83 -1.86
N LYS A 31 25.26 -12.15 -1.71
CA LYS A 31 24.16 -12.95 -1.16
C LYS A 31 23.90 -12.62 0.31
N ASP A 32 24.96 -12.47 1.10
CA ASP A 32 24.84 -12.10 2.51
C ASP A 32 24.21 -10.71 2.66
N ALA A 33 24.67 -9.74 1.85
CA ALA A 33 24.11 -8.39 1.82
C ALA A 33 22.65 -8.40 1.41
N GLN A 34 22.25 -9.23 0.42
CA GLN A 34 20.85 -9.35 0.02
C GLN A 34 19.99 -9.93 1.14
N ALA A 35 20.44 -11.00 1.78
CA ALA A 35 19.72 -11.63 2.88
C ALA A 35 19.47 -10.63 4.02
N VAL A 36 20.52 -9.93 4.46
CA VAL A 36 20.42 -8.89 5.51
C VAL A 36 19.54 -7.73 5.05
N PHE A 37 19.71 -7.26 3.81
CA PHE A 37 18.93 -6.13 3.29
C PHE A 37 17.43 -6.46 3.29
N TYR A 38 17.03 -7.61 2.78
CA TYR A 38 15.61 -7.97 2.73
C TYR A 38 15.03 -8.43 4.08
N SER A 39 15.86 -8.91 5.02
CA SER A 39 15.39 -9.33 6.35
C SER A 39 15.26 -8.18 7.34
N GLU A 40 16.15 -7.19 7.30
CA GLU A 40 16.23 -6.15 8.31
C GLU A 40 15.52 -4.84 7.94
N ASN A 41 15.09 -4.71 6.67
CA ASN A 41 14.43 -3.50 6.18
C ASN A 41 12.91 -3.65 6.10
N ARG A 42 12.26 -2.51 6.33
CA ARG A 42 10.85 -2.28 6.04
C ARG A 42 10.70 -1.76 4.62
N PHE A 43 9.90 -2.45 3.81
CA PHE A 43 9.61 -2.02 2.44
C PHE A 43 8.27 -1.33 2.38
N VAL A 44 8.27 -0.06 1.97
CA VAL A 44 7.06 0.73 1.73
C VAL A 44 6.85 0.82 0.23
N VAL A 45 5.83 0.13 -0.26
CA VAL A 45 5.49 0.08 -1.68
C VAL A 45 4.27 0.96 -1.90
N PHE A 46 4.51 2.06 -2.59
CA PHE A 46 3.45 2.92 -3.08
C PHE A 46 2.93 2.39 -4.38
N ASP A 47 1.63 2.51 -4.56
CA ASP A 47 1.05 2.37 -5.89
C ASP A 47 1.29 3.64 -6.71
N ARG A 48 2.57 3.84 -7.09
CA ARG A 48 3.16 5.10 -7.58
C ARG A 48 2.76 5.46 -9.01
N TYR A 49 2.18 4.53 -9.78
CA TYR A 49 1.73 4.88 -11.13
C TYR A 49 0.51 5.79 -11.11
N SER A 50 -0.30 5.75 -10.05
CA SER A 50 -1.15 6.89 -9.74
C SER A 50 -0.28 8.05 -9.29
N ASP A 51 -0.08 9.02 -10.19
CA ASP A 51 0.47 10.31 -9.83
C ASP A 51 -0.13 10.81 -8.51
N PRO A 52 0.67 11.50 -7.67
CA PRO A 52 0.12 12.09 -6.47
C PRO A 52 -1.10 12.95 -6.86
N PRO A 53 -2.20 12.93 -6.10
CA PRO A 53 -3.47 13.50 -6.53
C PRO A 53 -3.38 14.95 -7.02
N TRP A 54 -2.41 15.73 -6.51
CA TRP A 54 -2.14 17.12 -6.86
C TRP A 54 -1.33 17.33 -8.15
N LYS A 55 -0.75 16.28 -8.75
CA LYS A 55 -0.15 16.33 -10.09
C LYS A 55 -1.17 16.08 -11.21
N ARG A 56 -2.43 15.83 -10.89
CA ARG A 56 -3.50 15.60 -11.89
C ARG A 56 -3.85 16.84 -12.73
N ASP A 57 -3.27 17.99 -12.44
CA ASP A 57 -3.33 19.16 -13.35
C ASP A 57 -2.45 18.97 -14.60
N ILE A 58 -1.56 17.95 -14.60
CA ILE A 58 -0.75 17.59 -15.76
C ILE A 58 -1.44 16.41 -16.42
N GLU A 59 -2.18 16.73 -17.48
CA GLU A 59 -2.45 15.85 -18.62
C GLU A 59 -2.76 14.41 -18.21
N TRP A 60 -4.05 14.10 -18.02
CA TRP A 60 -4.51 12.78 -18.40
C TRP A 60 -4.03 12.60 -19.84
N ASP A 61 -2.91 11.89 -20.01
CA ASP A 61 -2.30 11.63 -21.30
C ASP A 61 -3.43 11.23 -22.24
N ASP A 62 -3.71 12.04 -23.26
CA ASP A 62 -4.77 11.82 -24.24
C ASP A 62 -4.61 10.44 -24.93
N SER A 63 -3.47 9.78 -24.74
CA SER A 63 -3.20 8.37 -25.07
C SER A 63 -4.07 7.36 -24.28
N ALA A 64 -4.59 7.72 -23.11
CA ALA A 64 -5.57 6.95 -22.34
C ALA A 64 -6.99 7.41 -22.70
N GLY A 65 -7.41 7.11 -23.93
CA GLY A 65 -8.68 7.51 -24.55
C GLY A 65 -9.83 7.83 -23.58
N SER A 66 -10.29 9.07 -23.65
CA SER A 66 -11.25 9.79 -22.81
C SER A 66 -12.69 9.27 -22.83
N ASP A 67 -12.92 7.96 -23.01
CA ASP A 67 -14.25 7.38 -22.98
C ASP A 67 -14.47 6.63 -21.66
N ASN A 68 -15.16 7.27 -20.71
CA ASN A 68 -15.92 6.61 -19.63
C ASN A 68 -15.23 5.46 -18.87
N ARG A 69 -13.95 5.57 -18.52
CA ARG A 69 -13.26 4.49 -17.78
C ARG A 69 -13.54 4.59 -16.29
N GLU A 70 -14.67 4.02 -15.86
CA GLU A 70 -14.84 3.60 -14.47
C GLU A 70 -13.81 2.52 -14.12
N GLY A 71 -13.12 2.70 -13.00
CA GLY A 71 -12.22 1.74 -12.38
C GLY A 71 -10.73 2.08 -12.51
N TYR A 72 -9.89 1.11 -12.12
CA TYR A 72 -8.46 1.35 -11.95
C TYR A 72 -7.71 1.38 -13.29
N PRO A 73 -6.86 2.41 -13.54
CA PRO A 73 -6.34 2.66 -14.88
C PRO A 73 -5.12 1.80 -15.26
N TYR A 74 -4.49 1.08 -14.31
CA TYR A 74 -3.28 0.31 -14.58
C TYR A 74 -3.53 -1.21 -14.57
N HIS A 75 -2.74 -1.94 -15.34
CA HIS A 75 -2.85 -3.40 -15.44
C HIS A 75 -2.30 -4.16 -14.22
N ARG A 76 -1.41 -3.53 -13.43
CA ARG A 76 -0.75 -4.15 -12.27
C ARG A 76 -0.59 -3.13 -11.14
N LEU A 77 -0.81 -3.58 -9.91
CA LEU A 77 -0.53 -2.79 -8.71
C LEU A 77 0.99 -2.62 -8.52
N GLY A 78 1.41 -1.55 -7.85
CA GLY A 78 2.80 -1.29 -7.48
C GLY A 78 3.42 -2.43 -6.67
N VAL A 79 2.64 -3.04 -5.76
CA VAL A 79 3.07 -4.23 -5.01
C VAL A 79 3.32 -5.44 -5.90
N SER A 80 2.51 -5.65 -6.94
CA SER A 80 2.73 -6.75 -7.88
C SER A 80 4.09 -6.62 -8.55
N ARG A 81 4.41 -5.40 -9.02
CA ARG A 81 5.71 -5.10 -9.65
C ARG A 81 6.86 -5.25 -8.68
N PHE A 82 6.71 -4.77 -7.44
CA PHE A 82 7.73 -4.92 -6.42
C PHE A 82 8.08 -6.40 -6.17
N LEU A 83 7.08 -7.25 -5.98
CA LEU A 83 7.28 -8.67 -5.70
C LEU A 83 7.81 -9.45 -6.91
N ARG A 84 7.40 -9.10 -8.13
CA ARG A 84 7.70 -9.86 -9.35
C ARG A 84 8.95 -9.40 -10.07
N ASP A 85 9.18 -8.09 -10.06
CA ASP A 85 10.13 -7.44 -10.97
C ASP A 85 11.29 -6.79 -10.20
N THR A 86 11.09 -6.39 -8.94
CA THR A 86 12.11 -5.69 -8.13
C THR A 86 12.87 -6.61 -7.19
N VAL A 87 12.18 -7.47 -6.45
CA VAL A 87 12.81 -8.37 -5.47
C VAL A 87 13.27 -9.64 -6.18
N PRO A 88 14.56 -10.02 -6.09
CA PRO A 88 15.03 -11.29 -6.60
C PRO A 88 14.25 -12.45 -5.96
N THR A 89 13.87 -13.44 -6.77
CA THR A 89 12.99 -14.54 -6.33
C THR A 89 13.54 -15.30 -5.11
N ASP A 90 14.86 -15.52 -5.06
CA ASP A 90 15.55 -16.19 -3.94
C ASP A 90 15.61 -15.34 -2.66
N CYS A 91 15.33 -14.04 -2.79
CA CYS A 91 15.30 -13.09 -1.68
C CYS A 91 13.90 -12.86 -1.08
N LEU A 92 12.83 -13.29 -1.77
CA LEU A 92 11.45 -13.11 -1.29
C LEU A 92 11.23 -13.71 0.11
N GLN A 93 11.83 -14.86 0.40
CA GLN A 93 11.74 -15.52 1.71
C GLN A 93 12.31 -14.69 2.86
N TYR A 94 13.20 -13.73 2.56
CA TYR A 94 13.81 -12.88 3.57
C TYR A 94 12.92 -11.71 3.96
N LEU A 95 11.92 -11.34 3.15
CA LEU A 95 11.01 -10.24 3.48
C LEU A 95 10.35 -10.47 4.85
N ARG A 96 10.51 -9.48 5.74
CA ARG A 96 9.91 -9.49 7.09
C ARG A 96 8.81 -8.45 7.28
N PHE A 97 8.88 -7.34 6.55
CA PHE A 97 7.89 -6.27 6.65
C PHE A 97 7.62 -5.65 5.28
N LEU A 98 6.38 -5.77 4.82
CA LEU A 98 5.89 -5.17 3.58
C LEU A 98 4.71 -4.26 3.88
N GLU A 99 4.77 -3.05 3.37
CA GLU A 99 3.72 -2.06 3.53
C GLU A 99 3.18 -1.62 2.18
N LEU A 100 1.86 -1.73 2.04
CA LEU A 100 1.11 -1.46 0.83
C LEU A 100 0.43 -0.11 1.01
N VAL A 101 0.95 0.93 0.37
CA VAL A 101 0.44 2.29 0.53
C VAL A 101 -0.37 2.67 -0.71
N TYR A 102 -1.67 2.85 -0.50
CA TYR A 102 -2.61 3.31 -1.51
C TYR A 102 -2.94 4.78 -1.27
N PRO A 103 -2.81 5.65 -2.28
CA PRO A 103 -3.16 7.06 -2.14
C PRO A 103 -4.67 7.24 -1.97
N ALA A 104 -5.09 8.45 -1.61
CA ALA A 104 -6.49 8.82 -1.41
C ALA A 104 -7.28 8.93 -2.74
N TRP A 105 -7.23 7.89 -3.57
CA TRP A 105 -7.92 7.75 -4.85
C TRP A 105 -9.39 8.11 -4.80
N ASP A 106 -9.91 8.66 -5.88
CA ASP A 106 -11.35 8.94 -6.01
C ASP A 106 -12.16 7.65 -6.04
N ALA A 107 -13.44 7.73 -5.69
CA ALA A 107 -14.33 6.57 -5.64
C ALA A 107 -14.36 5.77 -6.95
N HIS A 108 -14.23 6.44 -8.10
CA HIS A 108 -14.31 5.82 -9.41
C HIS A 108 -13.00 5.17 -9.88
N VAL A 109 -11.84 5.48 -9.30
CA VAL A 109 -10.55 4.92 -9.76
C VAL A 109 -10.11 3.67 -9.00
N TRP A 110 -10.89 3.23 -8.00
CA TRP A 110 -10.61 1.98 -7.30
C TRP A 110 -10.81 0.78 -8.24
N PRO A 111 -10.00 -0.28 -8.12
CA PRO A 111 -10.23 -1.51 -8.86
C PRO A 111 -11.65 -2.03 -8.63
N GLN A 112 -12.34 -2.40 -9.71
CA GLN A 112 -13.69 -2.95 -9.67
C GLN A 112 -13.65 -4.48 -9.85
N GLU A 113 -14.71 -5.16 -9.43
CA GLU A 113 -14.84 -6.60 -9.63
C GLU A 113 -14.77 -6.96 -11.12
N GLY A 114 -14.09 -8.07 -11.43
CA GLY A 114 -13.86 -8.51 -12.81
C GLY A 114 -12.74 -7.75 -13.55
N GLN A 115 -12.18 -6.68 -13.00
CA GLN A 115 -11.06 -6.01 -13.65
C GLN A 115 -9.78 -6.88 -13.66
N PRO A 116 -9.03 -6.90 -14.78
CA PRO A 116 -7.81 -7.72 -14.89
C PRO A 116 -6.78 -7.46 -13.80
N VAL A 117 -6.71 -6.23 -13.26
CA VAL A 117 -5.76 -5.88 -12.19
C VAL A 117 -5.99 -6.70 -10.90
N LEU A 118 -7.25 -7.01 -10.55
CA LEU A 118 -7.54 -7.81 -9.35
C LEU A 118 -7.19 -9.28 -9.57
N GLN A 119 -7.38 -9.78 -10.79
CA GLN A 119 -6.94 -11.12 -11.17
C GLN A 119 -5.41 -11.22 -11.14
N GLU A 120 -4.71 -10.27 -11.76
CA GLU A 120 -3.25 -10.21 -11.75
C GLU A 120 -2.71 -10.13 -10.33
N TRP A 121 -3.35 -9.34 -9.46
CA TRP A 121 -2.97 -9.24 -8.06
C TRP A 121 -3.09 -10.58 -7.33
N ALA A 122 -4.20 -11.30 -7.55
CA ALA A 122 -4.40 -12.64 -6.99
C ALA A 122 -3.36 -13.64 -7.50
N GLU A 123 -3.04 -13.61 -8.80
CA GLU A 123 -2.01 -14.46 -9.41
C GLU A 123 -0.61 -14.14 -8.86
N THR A 124 -0.30 -12.86 -8.64
CA THR A 124 0.96 -12.44 -8.04
C THR A 124 1.10 -12.88 -6.60
N LEU A 125 0.06 -12.78 -5.77
CA LEU A 125 0.09 -13.33 -4.42
C LEU A 125 0.26 -14.84 -4.43
N ALA A 126 -0.52 -15.56 -5.24
CA ALA A 126 -0.43 -17.02 -5.33
C ALA A 126 0.99 -17.49 -5.70
N TRP A 127 1.65 -16.80 -6.63
CA TRP A 127 3.06 -17.07 -6.96
C TRP A 127 4.02 -16.67 -5.85
N ALA A 128 3.88 -15.46 -5.29
CA ALA A 128 4.81 -14.90 -4.33
C ALA A 128 4.81 -15.73 -3.04
N LEU A 129 3.66 -16.24 -2.61
CA LEU A 129 3.52 -17.03 -1.39
C LEU A 129 4.26 -18.36 -1.43
N ASN A 130 4.58 -18.90 -2.62
CA ASN A 130 5.46 -20.06 -2.75
C ASN A 130 6.93 -19.73 -2.46
N HIS A 131 7.28 -18.45 -2.41
CA HIS A 131 8.64 -17.96 -2.21
C HIS A 131 8.78 -17.12 -0.93
N LEU A 132 7.69 -16.58 -0.40
CA LEU A 132 7.65 -15.83 0.85
C LEU A 132 7.73 -16.77 2.06
N ASN A 133 8.02 -16.20 3.23
CA ASN A 133 7.75 -16.84 4.52
C ASN A 133 6.53 -16.15 5.18
N PRO A 134 5.29 -16.59 4.93
CA PRO A 134 4.09 -15.89 5.40
C PRO A 134 4.03 -15.77 6.93
N SER A 135 4.55 -16.78 7.65
CA SER A 135 4.55 -16.78 9.11
C SER A 135 5.51 -15.75 9.71
N GLY A 136 6.61 -15.46 9.01
CA GLY A 136 7.61 -14.47 9.39
C GLY A 136 7.31 -13.07 8.83
N LEU A 137 6.46 -12.96 7.81
CA LEU A 137 6.11 -11.72 7.15
C LEU A 137 5.04 -10.95 7.94
N THR A 138 5.23 -9.64 8.01
CA THR A 138 4.21 -8.66 8.41
C THR A 138 3.76 -7.90 7.18
N ILE A 139 2.46 -7.84 6.94
CA ILE A 139 1.89 -6.99 5.90
C ILE A 139 1.12 -5.86 6.58
N ARG A 140 1.32 -4.62 6.13
CA ARG A 140 0.46 -3.50 6.51
C ARG A 140 -0.17 -2.87 5.28
N MET A 141 -1.49 -2.73 5.28
CA MET A 141 -2.16 -1.87 4.30
C MET A 141 -2.33 -0.47 4.89
N VAL A 142 -1.99 0.54 4.10
CA VAL A 142 -2.26 1.94 4.42
C VAL A 142 -3.10 2.53 3.29
N ALA A 143 -4.30 3.00 3.63
CA ALA A 143 -5.02 3.95 2.80
C ALA A 143 -4.68 5.35 3.30
N MET A 144 -3.94 6.11 2.49
CA MET A 144 -3.39 7.41 2.88
C MET A 144 -4.49 8.41 3.28
N ASP A 145 -4.15 9.26 4.24
CA ASP A 145 -4.95 10.43 4.58
C ASP A 145 -4.74 11.54 3.54
N ALA A 146 -5.78 12.34 3.32
CA ALA A 146 -5.73 13.54 2.50
C ALA A 146 -5.28 14.78 3.32
N SER A 147 -5.28 14.77 4.67
CA SER A 147 -4.75 15.89 5.49
C SER A 147 -3.30 16.20 5.21
N ASP A 148 -2.55 15.17 4.85
CA ASP A 148 -1.12 15.29 4.77
C ASP A 148 -0.72 16.09 3.51
N TRP A 149 -1.68 16.40 2.61
CA TRP A 149 -1.52 17.10 1.32
C TRP A 149 -2.71 18.04 1.00
N GLU A 150 -2.69 18.69 -0.17
CA GLU A 150 -3.90 19.28 -0.75
C GLU A 150 -4.90 18.18 -1.07
N GLN A 151 -6.08 18.26 -0.44
CA GLN A 151 -7.10 17.24 -0.56
C GLN A 151 -7.61 17.16 -2.00
N PRO A 152 -7.79 15.95 -2.57
CA PRO A 152 -8.53 15.83 -3.81
C PRO A 152 -9.89 16.51 -3.61
N LEU A 153 -10.25 17.48 -4.46
CA LEU A 153 -11.53 18.21 -4.34
C LEU A 153 -12.74 17.25 -4.30
N SER A 154 -12.59 16.09 -4.93
CA SER A 154 -13.53 14.96 -4.92
C SER A 154 -13.83 14.42 -3.51
N ARG A 155 -12.90 14.51 -2.56
CA ARG A 155 -13.04 14.05 -1.17
C ARG A 155 -13.83 15.03 -0.30
N ILE A 156 -13.71 16.32 -0.58
CA ILE A 156 -14.42 17.38 0.13
C ILE A 156 -15.94 17.29 -0.12
N ARG A 157 -16.33 16.93 -1.35
CA ARG A 157 -17.73 16.88 -1.79
C ARG A 157 -18.23 15.46 -2.08
N MET A 158 -17.62 14.47 -1.42
CA MET A 158 -17.92 13.06 -1.65
C MET A 158 -19.35 12.71 -1.24
N THR A 159 -20.10 11.95 -2.04
CA THR A 159 -21.41 11.44 -1.57
C THR A 159 -21.23 10.26 -0.61
N ARG A 160 -22.31 9.86 0.06
CA ARG A 160 -22.31 8.64 0.88
C ARG A 160 -22.00 7.40 0.04
N GLU A 161 -22.55 7.32 -1.16
CA GLU A 161 -22.37 6.19 -2.08
C GLU A 161 -20.92 6.09 -2.54
N GLN A 162 -20.31 7.23 -2.88
CA GLN A 162 -18.90 7.31 -3.27
C GLN A 162 -17.98 6.88 -2.11
N GLY A 163 -18.26 7.31 -0.87
CA GLY A 163 -17.47 6.86 0.28
C GLY A 163 -17.62 5.36 0.54
N ILE A 164 -18.80 4.78 0.33
CA ILE A 164 -19.02 3.33 0.38
C ILE A 164 -18.19 2.62 -0.72
N GLN A 165 -18.12 3.19 -1.93
CA GLN A 165 -17.31 2.63 -3.02
C GLN A 165 -15.80 2.64 -2.69
N VAL A 166 -15.29 3.70 -2.08
CA VAL A 166 -13.89 3.76 -1.61
C VAL A 166 -13.63 2.66 -0.58
N MET A 167 -14.51 2.53 0.42
CA MET A 167 -14.39 1.49 1.45
C MET A 167 -14.44 0.08 0.84
N ALA A 168 -15.31 -0.14 -0.15
CA ALA A 168 -15.36 -1.39 -0.88
C ALA A 168 -14.07 -1.64 -1.68
N GLY A 169 -13.47 -0.60 -2.26
CA GLY A 169 -12.17 -0.64 -2.93
C GLY A 169 -11.06 -1.15 -2.02
N TYR A 170 -10.96 -0.62 -0.79
CA TYR A 170 -10.02 -1.12 0.21
C TYR A 170 -10.17 -2.63 0.43
N MET A 171 -11.42 -3.09 0.61
CA MET A 171 -11.70 -4.51 0.89
C MET A 171 -11.42 -5.41 -0.31
N ARG A 172 -11.68 -4.94 -1.54
CA ARG A 172 -11.38 -5.70 -2.77
C ARG A 172 -9.88 -5.97 -2.93
N LEU A 173 -9.02 -5.02 -2.59
CA LEU A 173 -7.57 -5.20 -2.62
C LEU A 173 -7.07 -6.25 -1.60
N LEU A 174 -7.81 -6.41 -0.50
CA LEU A 174 -7.49 -7.39 0.54
C LEU A 174 -8.05 -8.78 0.25
N GLN A 175 -9.06 -8.90 -0.60
CA GLN A 175 -9.73 -10.17 -0.87
C GLN A 175 -8.77 -11.28 -1.33
N PRO A 176 -7.77 -11.02 -2.20
CA PRO A 176 -6.79 -12.03 -2.55
C PRO A 176 -5.94 -12.56 -1.39
N LEU A 177 -5.68 -11.73 -0.36
CA LEU A 177 -4.90 -12.13 0.81
C LEU A 177 -5.65 -13.13 1.71
N THR A 178 -6.99 -13.15 1.66
CA THR A 178 -7.81 -14.03 2.52
C THR A 178 -7.71 -15.50 2.13
N ARG A 179 -7.36 -15.78 0.87
CA ARG A 179 -7.23 -17.14 0.32
C ARG A 179 -5.99 -17.87 0.82
N HIS A 180 -5.08 -17.15 1.47
CA HIS A 180 -3.75 -17.64 1.76
C HIS A 180 -3.52 -17.74 3.26
N THR A 181 -3.82 -18.91 3.80
CA THR A 181 -3.67 -19.23 5.23
C THR A 181 -2.19 -19.36 5.59
N GLY A 182 -1.71 -18.54 6.52
CA GLY A 182 -0.32 -18.63 7.00
C GLY A 182 0.28 -17.30 7.45
N LEU A 183 -0.31 -16.18 7.02
CA LEU A 183 0.05 -14.86 7.52
C LEU A 183 -0.26 -14.77 9.02
N ARG A 184 0.73 -14.43 9.83
CA ARG A 184 0.56 -14.28 11.29
C ARG A 184 0.33 -12.84 11.72
N ARG A 185 0.69 -11.88 10.87
CA ARG A 185 0.66 -10.45 11.20
C ARG A 185 0.18 -9.66 9.98
N PHE A 186 -1.00 -9.08 10.12
CA PHE A 186 -1.57 -8.13 9.18
C PHE A 186 -2.12 -6.95 9.96
N TYR A 187 -1.85 -5.74 9.48
CA TYR A 187 -2.35 -4.51 10.06
C TYR A 187 -3.01 -3.66 8.97
N ALA A 188 -4.08 -2.95 9.35
CA ALA A 188 -4.72 -1.98 8.48
C ALA A 188 -4.69 -0.59 9.11
N GLN A 189 -4.23 0.37 8.34
CA GLN A 189 -4.39 1.79 8.62
C GLN A 189 -5.28 2.37 7.52
N VAL A 190 -6.57 2.48 7.80
CA VAL A 190 -7.57 2.93 6.84
C VAL A 190 -8.20 4.22 7.33
N VAL A 191 -8.16 5.24 6.48
CA VAL A 191 -8.74 6.54 6.73
C VAL A 191 -10.18 6.58 6.24
N SER A 192 -11.06 7.24 7.00
CA SER A 192 -12.46 7.40 6.62
C SER A 192 -12.54 8.24 5.35
N PRO A 193 -13.28 7.78 4.32
CA PRO A 193 -13.42 8.55 3.09
C PRO A 193 -14.16 9.89 3.30
N TRP A 194 -14.88 10.04 4.42
CA TRP A 194 -15.62 11.25 4.78
C TRP A 194 -14.90 12.14 5.79
N ARG A 195 -13.68 11.80 6.20
CA ARG A 195 -12.91 12.59 7.17
C ARG A 195 -12.84 14.08 6.83
N TRP A 196 -12.85 14.40 5.54
CA TRP A 196 -12.70 15.75 5.00
C TRP A 196 -13.95 16.30 4.33
N ASN A 197 -15.08 15.60 4.48
CA ASN A 197 -16.28 15.97 3.78
C ASN A 197 -16.93 17.18 4.45
N SER A 198 -16.85 18.36 3.82
CA SER A 198 -17.43 19.58 4.38
C SER A 198 -18.97 19.54 4.43
N SER A 199 -19.60 18.69 3.62
CA SER A 199 -21.05 18.56 3.55
C SER A 199 -21.62 17.61 4.60
N ILE A 200 -20.76 16.82 5.27
CA ILE A 200 -21.17 15.92 6.35
C ILE A 200 -20.44 16.38 7.61
N GLU A 201 -21.14 17.12 8.48
CA GLU A 201 -20.65 17.44 9.82
C GLU A 201 -20.44 16.15 10.62
N THR A 202 -19.24 15.58 10.51
CA THR A 202 -18.85 14.37 11.21
C THR A 202 -17.97 14.80 12.37
N SER A 203 -18.40 14.54 13.60
CA SER A 203 -17.53 14.83 14.75
C SER A 203 -16.24 14.01 14.65
N PRO A 204 -15.08 14.53 15.12
CA PRO A 204 -13.81 13.79 15.11
C PRO A 204 -13.93 12.38 15.71
N LYS A 205 -14.69 12.26 16.81
CA LYS A 205 -14.98 10.99 17.49
C LYS A 205 -15.76 9.99 16.62
N ALA A 206 -16.69 10.47 15.80
CA ALA A 206 -17.43 9.61 14.87
C ALA A 206 -16.51 9.13 13.73
N THR A 207 -15.63 10.00 13.21
CA THR A 207 -14.62 9.63 12.21
C THR A 207 -13.65 8.57 12.75
N GLU A 208 -13.09 8.77 13.93
CA GLU A 208 -12.22 7.79 14.61
C GLU A 208 -12.92 6.44 14.81
N THR A 209 -14.21 6.48 15.16
CA THR A 209 -15.02 5.26 15.31
C THR A 209 -15.15 4.52 13.98
N LEU A 210 -15.42 5.23 12.87
CA LEU A 210 -15.51 4.63 11.55
C LEU A 210 -14.17 4.06 11.08
N GLU A 211 -13.06 4.76 11.32
CA GLU A 211 -11.70 4.30 10.99
C GLU A 211 -11.32 3.05 11.78
N ARG A 212 -11.63 3.03 13.08
CA ARG A 212 -11.44 1.83 13.91
C ARG A 212 -12.26 0.66 13.40
N MET A 213 -13.54 0.86 13.08
CA MET A 213 -14.39 -0.19 12.51
C MET A 213 -13.89 -0.69 11.15
N ALA A 214 -13.41 0.22 10.30
CA ALA A 214 -12.80 -0.09 9.01
C ALA A 214 -11.54 -0.95 9.17
N LYS A 215 -10.66 -0.54 10.09
CA LYS A 215 -9.45 -1.28 10.46
C LYS A 215 -9.79 -2.68 10.93
N GLU A 216 -10.64 -2.80 11.95
CA GLU A 216 -11.03 -4.10 12.50
C GLU A 216 -11.65 -5.01 11.43
N ARG A 217 -12.44 -4.45 10.51
CA ARG A 217 -13.03 -5.21 9.40
C ARG A 217 -11.97 -5.70 8.42
N ALA A 218 -11.03 -4.85 8.02
CA ALA A 218 -9.94 -5.22 7.11
C ALA A 218 -9.06 -6.31 7.72
N GLU A 219 -8.70 -6.17 9.00
CA GLU A 219 -7.84 -7.13 9.69
C GLU A 219 -8.56 -8.46 9.93
N LYS A 220 -9.83 -8.45 10.33
CA LYS A 220 -10.65 -9.68 10.42
C LYS A 220 -10.79 -10.38 9.07
N LEU A 221 -10.95 -9.61 7.99
CA LEU A 221 -11.07 -10.17 6.64
C LEU A 221 -9.84 -10.97 6.25
N VAL A 222 -8.64 -10.44 6.50
CA VAL A 222 -7.36 -11.09 6.14
C VAL A 222 -6.97 -12.18 7.13
N MET A 223 -7.08 -11.90 8.43
CA MET A 223 -6.59 -12.80 9.48
C MET A 223 -7.59 -13.91 9.85
N GLY A 224 -8.88 -13.75 9.52
CA GLY A 224 -9.93 -14.71 9.84
C GLY A 224 -9.96 -15.05 11.33
N ASN A 225 -9.95 -16.34 11.65
CA ASN A 225 -9.94 -16.84 13.03
C ASN A 225 -8.67 -16.48 13.82
N ASN A 226 -7.59 -16.09 13.14
CA ASN A 226 -6.35 -15.66 13.80
C ASN A 226 -6.39 -14.20 14.24
N TYR A 227 -7.41 -13.45 13.82
CA TYR A 227 -7.59 -12.07 14.24
C TYR A 227 -7.75 -11.98 15.76
N SER A 228 -6.95 -11.13 16.39
CA SER A 228 -7.12 -10.77 17.79
C SER A 228 -6.88 -9.27 17.93
N PRO A 229 -7.87 -8.49 18.37
CA PRO A 229 -7.72 -7.03 18.50
C PRO A 229 -6.71 -6.63 19.59
N SER A 230 -6.31 -7.57 20.43
CA SER A 230 -5.55 -7.32 21.66
C SER A 230 -4.83 -8.58 22.14
N LYS A 231 -4.10 -9.27 21.25
CA LYS A 231 -3.12 -10.27 21.72
C LYS A 231 -2.02 -9.52 22.46
N ASP A 232 -1.97 -9.66 23.79
CA ASP A 232 -0.84 -9.26 24.62
C ASP A 232 0.46 -9.70 23.93
N GLY A 233 1.25 -8.72 23.46
CA GLY A 233 2.53 -8.94 22.77
C GLY A 233 2.55 -8.71 21.25
N CYS A 234 1.41 -8.47 20.58
CA CYS A 234 1.40 -7.96 19.20
C CYS A 234 1.23 -6.44 19.20
N GLU A 235 2.29 -5.72 19.61
CA GLU A 235 2.33 -4.26 19.48
C GLU A 235 2.04 -3.85 18.04
N GLU A 236 1.29 -2.75 17.89
CA GLU A 236 1.15 -2.10 16.59
C GLU A 236 2.55 -1.81 16.03
N PRO A 237 2.79 -2.08 14.74
CA PRO A 237 4.07 -1.74 14.15
C PRO A 237 4.29 -0.23 14.24
N LYS A 238 5.56 0.18 14.36
CA LYS A 238 5.94 1.60 14.33
C LYS A 238 5.21 2.34 13.22
N GLU A 239 4.91 3.61 13.49
CA GLU A 239 4.26 4.51 12.54
C GLU A 239 4.92 4.43 11.17
N SER A 240 4.12 4.64 10.14
CA SER A 240 4.68 4.66 8.81
C SER A 240 5.61 5.82 8.62
N VAL A 241 6.67 5.55 7.88
CA VAL A 241 7.55 6.56 7.31
C VAL A 241 7.08 7.02 5.93
N TRP A 242 5.93 6.54 5.44
CA TRP A 242 5.44 6.82 4.08
C TRP A 242 5.30 8.35 3.81
N HIS A 243 5.02 9.15 4.83
CA HIS A 243 4.90 10.61 4.71
C HIS A 243 6.23 11.29 4.31
N HIS A 244 7.38 10.77 4.76
CA HIS A 244 8.70 11.29 4.38
C HIS A 244 9.02 11.16 2.88
N CYS A 245 8.35 10.24 2.17
CA CYS A 245 8.52 10.15 0.72
C CYS A 245 7.96 11.36 -0.04
N TYR A 246 7.05 12.11 0.59
CA TYR A 246 6.32 13.23 -0.02
C TYR A 246 6.55 14.57 0.65
N GLU A 247 7.28 14.63 1.77
CA GLU A 247 7.80 15.89 2.30
C GLU A 247 8.60 16.59 1.18
N ARG A 248 8.00 17.65 0.63
CA ARG A 248 8.72 18.66 -0.15
C ARG A 248 9.86 19.13 0.75
N ASN A 249 11.04 19.30 0.17
CA ASN A 249 12.09 20.05 0.86
C ASN A 249 11.47 21.44 1.11
N ALA A 250 11.04 21.69 2.34
CA ALA A 250 10.69 23.02 2.84
C ALA A 250 11.92 23.92 2.78
#